data_AF-N8XVC0-F1
#
_entry.id   AF-N8XVC0-F1
#
_cell.length_a   1.000
_cell.length_b   1.000
_cell.length_c   1.000
_cell.angle_alpha   90.00
_cell.angle_beta   90.00
_cell.angle_gamma   90.00
#
_symmetry.space_group_name_H-M   'P 1'
#
loop_
_entity.id
_entity.type
_entity.pdbx_description
1 polymer ?
#
loop_
_entity_poly.entity_id
_entity_poly.type
_entity_poly.pdbx_seq_one_letter_code
_entity_poly.pdbx_strand_id
1 'polypeptide(L)'
;MLILASWLMLIFLMGTTRIVWAQYDAAPESYFLAHQNEVTELKFDEDSTTLLQGKWQFYPRQFIEQPDPELESQVVELPASFKSLTGTNATYGTFISHFKIPKKFIGQRLAIQIPSQYGAYSIYLNGDILLRLGKISKTPTGQVTEKAPKIASFVPQNEYFTLSIQVSNYTNLHGGLEKPLKIGPSATINRQFMLQMLSIALVCGTVLGVGLFTILFSLFRGSVERNSRSVFIFGLFIIFLALHNLFSAPHPYAIVSKISWLWGARLEYLFTFLAILFFLSYMYLFKPRYIRRSIYCVGAGLLIFNIAVTLFSTPEVFERLALYSVIYGLVILGNFIYGFYVTLSQGDEYSFTNLFAIIFLCVTFLNDYLVLLNVIESVHLSFISTSLYVLIIMFQQSRNYAHQTYATEQLNMNLKELNNSLDQKVKARTEQLRELNAKLEHQVNVDALTGAFNRRALNDQIQQQFLYCQQHPHSTLIFAMLDVDYFKNYNDYYGHLKGDEILQNLVKVIQTVLPESAYLARYGGEEFAILLTDVPVQAALQSLEKVLHKIREQQFEHLNRTDDKSYVTVSMGISWMDQTHPYPDIHALMKAADVQLYAAKQAGRDQLKMT
;
A
#
# COMPACT_ATOMS: atom_id res chain seq x y z
N MET A 1 -20.14 -29.31 102.12
CA MET A 1 -19.48 -28.19 101.41
C MET A 1 -18.40 -28.63 100.42
N LEU A 2 -17.57 -29.64 100.70
CA LEU A 2 -16.51 -30.06 99.78
C LEU A 2 -16.99 -30.71 98.46
N ILE A 3 -18.15 -31.37 98.44
CA ILE A 3 -18.68 -32.02 97.23
C ILE A 3 -19.28 -31.00 96.25
N LEU A 4 -19.87 -29.90 96.73
CA LEU A 4 -20.37 -28.83 95.86
C LEU A 4 -19.23 -28.06 95.17
N ALA A 5 -18.09 -27.90 95.85
CA ALA A 5 -16.92 -27.23 95.27
C ALA A 5 -16.27 -28.06 94.15
N SER A 6 -16.28 -29.40 94.26
CA SER A 6 -15.73 -30.28 93.23
C SER A 6 -16.62 -30.34 91.97
N TRP A 7 -17.94 -30.28 92.14
CA TRP A 7 -18.87 -30.17 91.01
C TRP A 7 -18.83 -28.80 90.33
N LEU A 8 -18.69 -27.70 91.08
CA LEU A 8 -18.47 -26.37 90.52
C LEU A 8 -17.15 -26.26 89.75
N MET A 9 -16.09 -26.93 90.21
CA MET A 9 -14.79 -26.95 89.52
C MET A 9 -14.84 -27.81 88.24
N LEU A 10 -15.61 -28.90 88.23
CA LEU A 10 -15.87 -29.73 87.04
C LEU A 10 -16.76 -29.01 86.00
N ILE A 11 -17.74 -28.22 86.45
CA ILE A 11 -18.56 -27.37 85.56
C ILE A 11 -17.74 -26.19 85.02
N PHE A 12 -16.81 -25.65 85.80
CA PHE A 12 -15.86 -24.63 85.33
C PHE A 12 -14.82 -25.18 84.35
N LEU A 13 -14.41 -26.45 84.50
CA LEU A 13 -13.56 -27.17 83.54
C LEU A 13 -14.29 -27.66 82.28
N MET A 14 -15.62 -27.84 82.33
CA MET A 14 -16.45 -28.13 81.15
C MET A 14 -16.97 -26.87 80.45
N GLY A 15 -16.84 -25.69 81.07
CA GLY A 15 -17.29 -24.39 80.54
C GLY A 15 -16.21 -23.56 79.84
N THR A 16 -14.95 -24.02 79.83
CA THR A 16 -13.93 -23.44 78.96
C THR A 16 -14.03 -24.10 77.60
N THR A 17 -14.69 -23.43 76.66
CA THR A 17 -14.58 -23.75 75.25
C THR A 17 -13.09 -23.82 74.92
N ARG A 18 -12.55 -25.04 74.75
CA ARG A 18 -11.19 -25.24 74.26
C ARG A 18 -11.07 -24.43 72.98
N ILE A 19 -10.20 -23.43 73.01
CA ILE A 19 -9.96 -22.51 71.91
C ILE A 19 -9.42 -23.34 70.76
N VAL A 20 -10.16 -23.39 69.66
CA VAL A 20 -9.76 -24.13 68.46
C VAL A 20 -8.97 -23.17 67.59
N TRP A 21 -7.65 -23.34 67.55
CA TRP A 21 -6.75 -22.46 66.79
C TRP A 21 -7.02 -22.56 65.28
N ALA A 22 -7.25 -23.77 64.76
CA ALA A 22 -7.61 -24.00 63.35
C ALA A 22 -9.13 -23.92 63.08
N GLN A 23 -9.79 -22.79 63.38
CA GLN A 23 -11.24 -22.66 63.16
C GLN A 23 -11.58 -22.29 61.72
N TYR A 24 -12.05 -23.28 60.97
CA TYR A 24 -12.47 -23.15 59.57
C TYR A 24 -13.93 -22.67 59.40
N ASP A 25 -14.81 -23.01 60.35
CA ASP A 25 -16.23 -22.64 60.35
C ASP A 25 -16.47 -21.23 60.92
N ALA A 26 -17.73 -20.78 60.94
CA ALA A 26 -18.12 -19.56 61.64
C ALA A 26 -17.64 -19.58 63.10
N ALA A 27 -16.82 -18.61 63.50
CA ALA A 27 -16.49 -18.42 64.91
C ALA A 27 -17.70 -17.83 65.67
N PRO A 28 -17.95 -18.25 66.92
CA PRO A 28 -19.01 -17.64 67.72
C PRO A 28 -18.71 -16.17 67.99
N GLU A 29 -19.74 -15.34 68.15
CA GLU A 29 -19.58 -13.88 68.34
C GLU A 29 -18.69 -13.53 69.55
N SER A 30 -18.73 -14.37 70.59
CA SER A 30 -17.86 -14.27 71.77
C SER A 30 -16.36 -14.39 71.44
N TYR A 31 -15.98 -15.13 70.41
CA TYR A 31 -14.60 -15.28 69.95
C TYR A 31 -14.07 -13.98 69.33
N PHE A 32 -14.87 -13.37 68.44
CA PHE A 32 -14.49 -12.09 67.80
C PHE A 32 -14.39 -10.94 68.81
N LEU A 33 -15.26 -10.92 69.81
CA LEU A 33 -15.22 -9.93 70.89
C LEU A 33 -14.02 -10.11 71.82
N ALA A 34 -13.56 -11.35 72.05
CA ALA A 34 -12.37 -11.64 72.85
C ALA A 34 -11.05 -11.37 72.10
N HIS A 35 -11.04 -11.48 70.76
CA HIS A 35 -9.84 -11.37 69.92
C HIS A 35 -9.88 -10.14 68.99
N GLN A 36 -10.31 -8.98 69.49
CA GLN A 36 -10.42 -7.75 68.69
C GLN A 36 -9.12 -7.34 67.97
N ASN A 37 -7.94 -7.73 68.50
CA ASN A 37 -6.64 -7.44 67.88
C ASN A 37 -6.30 -8.34 66.67
N GLU A 38 -7.04 -9.44 66.47
CA GLU A 38 -6.85 -10.39 65.37
C GLU A 38 -7.94 -10.26 64.29
N VAL A 39 -9.02 -9.53 64.59
CA VAL A 39 -10.09 -9.23 63.62
C VAL A 39 -9.72 -8.01 62.79
N THR A 40 -9.68 -8.18 61.47
CA THR A 40 -9.43 -7.05 60.56
C THR A 40 -10.74 -6.32 60.23
N GLU A 41 -10.82 -5.05 60.60
CA GLU A 41 -11.99 -4.21 60.29
C GLU A 41 -11.92 -3.67 58.86
N LEU A 42 -12.95 -3.96 58.06
CA LEU A 42 -13.03 -3.55 56.66
C LEU A 42 -13.76 -2.21 56.54
N LYS A 43 -13.14 -1.26 55.84
CA LYS A 43 -13.67 0.10 55.63
C LYS A 43 -13.89 0.38 54.15
N PHE A 44 -15.14 0.23 53.70
CA PHE A 44 -15.60 0.59 52.36
C PHE A 44 -17.00 1.22 52.39
N ASP A 45 -17.31 1.96 51.33
CA ASP A 45 -18.59 2.62 51.04
C ASP A 45 -19.25 2.00 49.81
N GLU A 46 -20.43 2.52 49.39
CA GLU A 46 -21.15 1.98 48.24
C GLU A 46 -20.32 2.02 46.94
N ASP A 47 -19.48 3.05 46.77
CA ASP A 47 -18.66 3.24 45.56
C ASP A 47 -17.17 2.85 45.73
N SER A 48 -16.75 2.40 46.90
CA SER A 48 -15.35 2.05 47.18
C SER A 48 -15.16 0.56 47.49
N THR A 49 -13.92 0.10 47.32
CA THR A 49 -13.50 -1.27 47.62
C THR A 49 -12.27 -1.23 48.52
N THR A 50 -12.08 -2.26 49.35
CA THR A 50 -10.93 -2.39 50.25
C THR A 50 -10.13 -3.63 49.89
N LEU A 51 -8.83 -3.60 50.13
CA LEU A 51 -7.98 -4.80 50.02
C LEU A 51 -8.21 -5.69 51.26
N LEU A 52 -8.24 -7.00 51.08
CA LEU A 52 -8.21 -7.98 52.17
C LEU A 52 -6.79 -8.13 52.72
N GLN A 53 -6.25 -7.02 53.24
CA GLN A 53 -4.97 -6.96 53.94
C GLN A 53 -5.19 -7.15 55.44
N GLY A 54 -4.17 -7.64 56.14
CA GLY A 54 -4.23 -7.91 57.57
C GLY A 54 -3.38 -9.11 57.96
N LYS A 55 -3.49 -9.51 59.23
CA LYS A 55 -2.84 -10.70 59.77
C LYS A 55 -3.67 -11.92 59.45
N TRP A 56 -3.05 -12.91 58.83
CA TRP A 56 -3.62 -14.21 58.51
C TRP A 56 -2.91 -15.30 59.31
N GLN A 57 -3.65 -16.30 59.73
CA GLN A 57 -3.09 -17.52 60.30
C GLN A 57 -2.81 -18.50 59.16
N PHE A 58 -1.55 -18.87 58.96
CA PHE A 58 -1.10 -19.80 57.95
C PHE A 58 -0.74 -21.15 58.57
N TYR A 59 -1.35 -22.21 58.02
CA TYR A 59 -1.17 -23.59 58.42
C TYR A 59 -0.44 -24.35 57.29
N PRO A 60 0.89 -24.49 57.35
CA PRO A 60 1.66 -25.14 56.30
C PRO A 60 1.33 -26.63 56.22
N ARG A 61 1.19 -27.15 54.99
CA ARG A 61 0.93 -28.57 54.68
C ARG A 61 -0.34 -29.15 55.31
N GLN A 62 -1.31 -28.30 55.63
CA GLN A 62 -2.61 -28.71 56.16
C GLN A 62 -3.75 -28.16 55.31
N PHE A 63 -4.74 -29.00 55.03
CA PHE A 63 -6.05 -28.58 54.56
C PHE A 63 -7.01 -28.78 55.73
N ILE A 64 -7.45 -27.66 56.30
CA ILE A 64 -8.33 -27.68 57.47
C ILE A 64 -9.75 -27.89 56.96
N GLU A 65 -10.30 -29.09 57.20
CA GLU A 65 -11.68 -29.46 56.89
C GLU A 65 -12.53 -29.62 58.17
N GLN A 66 -11.88 -29.74 59.33
CA GLN A 66 -12.50 -29.80 60.64
C GLN A 66 -11.71 -28.92 61.62
N PRO A 67 -12.37 -28.29 62.61
CA PRO A 67 -11.69 -27.48 63.61
C PRO A 67 -10.72 -28.33 64.45
N ASP A 68 -9.45 -27.91 64.54
CA ASP A 68 -8.42 -28.61 65.33
C ASP A 68 -7.77 -27.66 66.38
N PRO A 69 -7.88 -27.97 67.68
CA PRO A 69 -7.35 -27.14 68.75
C PRO A 69 -5.84 -27.28 69.03
N GLU A 70 -5.13 -28.23 68.42
CA GLU A 70 -3.70 -28.46 68.69
C GLU A 70 -2.78 -28.01 67.54
N LEU A 71 -3.35 -27.57 66.41
CA LEU A 71 -2.61 -27.10 65.25
C LEU A 71 -2.01 -25.70 65.46
N GLU A 72 -0.68 -25.61 65.53
CA GLU A 72 0.04 -24.33 65.59
C GLU A 72 -0.01 -23.58 64.25
N SER A 73 -0.32 -22.29 64.31
CA SER A 73 -0.39 -21.40 63.15
C SER A 73 0.81 -20.46 63.06
N GLN A 74 1.17 -20.05 61.84
CA GLN A 74 2.12 -18.97 61.60
C GLN A 74 1.36 -17.70 61.25
N VAL A 75 1.57 -16.61 61.98
CA VAL A 75 0.95 -15.32 61.64
C VAL A 75 1.71 -14.69 60.48
N VAL A 76 1.02 -14.44 59.37
CA VAL A 76 1.57 -13.90 58.13
C VAL A 76 0.76 -12.69 57.66
N GLU A 77 1.38 -11.78 56.93
CA GLU A 77 0.67 -10.70 56.25
C GLU A 77 0.53 -11.02 54.77
N LEU A 78 -0.67 -10.84 54.21
CA LEU A 78 -0.93 -11.01 52.78
C LEU A 78 -0.90 -9.66 52.04
N PRO A 79 -0.39 -9.61 50.79
CA PRO A 79 0.03 -10.73 49.94
C PRO A 79 1.41 -11.32 50.33
N ALA A 80 1.53 -12.66 50.23
CA ALA A 80 2.77 -13.39 50.53
C ALA A 80 2.98 -14.58 49.59
N SER A 81 4.23 -14.82 49.22
CA SER A 81 4.64 -15.99 48.42
C SER A 81 4.92 -17.20 49.31
N PHE A 82 4.70 -18.41 48.80
CA PHE A 82 5.09 -19.63 49.52
C PHE A 82 6.60 -19.73 49.74
N LYS A 83 7.41 -19.23 48.81
CA LYS A 83 8.86 -19.17 48.97
C LYS A 83 9.27 -18.33 50.18
N SER A 84 8.64 -17.17 50.41
CA SER A 84 8.93 -16.34 51.58
C SER A 84 8.45 -16.98 52.89
N LEU A 85 7.35 -17.74 52.85
CA LEU A 85 6.77 -18.36 54.05
C LEU A 85 7.41 -19.69 54.44
N THR A 86 7.79 -20.51 53.47
CA THR A 86 8.19 -21.92 53.69
C THR A 86 9.55 -22.27 53.06
N GLY A 87 10.21 -21.32 52.39
CA GLY A 87 11.46 -21.55 51.66
C GLY A 87 11.28 -22.20 50.28
N THR A 88 10.09 -22.68 49.94
CA THR A 88 9.77 -23.30 48.65
C THR A 88 8.41 -22.84 48.11
N ASN A 89 8.28 -22.73 46.79
CA ASN A 89 6.98 -22.47 46.15
C ASN A 89 6.14 -23.74 45.98
N ALA A 90 6.76 -24.91 46.06
CA ALA A 90 6.11 -26.21 45.90
C ALA A 90 5.58 -26.71 47.27
N THR A 91 4.44 -26.20 47.69
CA THR A 91 3.79 -26.55 48.94
C THR A 91 2.27 -26.32 48.88
N TYR A 92 1.58 -26.72 49.93
CA TYR A 92 0.17 -26.44 50.14
C TYR A 92 -0.05 -25.99 51.59
N GLY A 93 -1.19 -25.37 51.85
CA GLY A 93 -1.54 -24.92 53.20
C GLY A 93 -2.89 -24.21 53.23
N THR A 94 -3.31 -23.83 54.44
CA THR A 94 -4.56 -23.10 54.67
C THR A 94 -4.26 -21.74 55.28
N PHE A 95 -4.87 -20.68 54.75
CA PHE A 95 -4.86 -19.34 55.33
C PHE A 95 -6.24 -19.07 55.95
N ILE A 96 -6.28 -18.63 57.20
CA ILE A 96 -7.52 -18.27 57.90
C ILE A 96 -7.40 -16.84 58.42
N SER A 97 -8.44 -16.04 58.23
CA SER A 97 -8.55 -14.71 58.82
C SER A 97 -9.99 -14.36 59.15
N HIS A 98 -10.14 -13.46 60.12
CA HIS A 98 -11.42 -13.02 60.66
C HIS A 98 -11.63 -11.55 60.30
N PHE A 99 -12.82 -11.24 59.77
CA PHE A 99 -13.13 -9.91 59.26
C PHE A 99 -14.42 -9.36 59.86
N LYS A 100 -14.45 -8.04 60.06
CA LYS A 100 -15.62 -7.28 60.47
C LYS A 100 -16.07 -6.36 59.34
N ILE A 101 -17.33 -6.46 58.92
CA ILE A 101 -17.93 -5.59 57.88
C ILE A 101 -18.71 -4.41 58.48
N PRO A 102 -18.88 -3.31 57.74
CA PRO A 102 -19.77 -2.23 58.17
C PRO A 102 -21.23 -2.72 58.23
N LYS A 103 -21.93 -2.43 59.33
CA LYS A 103 -23.33 -2.85 59.59
C LYS A 103 -24.31 -2.56 58.45
N LYS A 104 -24.08 -1.48 57.70
CA LYS A 104 -24.92 -1.07 56.55
C LYS A 104 -24.98 -2.12 55.42
N PHE A 105 -24.00 -3.02 55.33
CA PHE A 105 -23.90 -4.03 54.28
C PHE A 105 -24.41 -5.42 54.68
N ILE A 106 -24.89 -5.60 55.92
CA ILE A 106 -25.54 -6.85 56.32
C ILE A 106 -26.80 -7.05 55.47
N GLY A 107 -26.96 -8.24 54.90
CA GLY A 107 -28.05 -8.55 53.95
C GLY A 107 -27.86 -7.97 52.54
N GLN A 108 -26.80 -7.19 52.28
CA GLN A 108 -26.49 -6.70 50.93
C GLN A 108 -25.52 -7.64 50.20
N ARG A 109 -25.58 -7.68 48.87
CA ARG A 109 -24.68 -8.53 48.09
C ARG A 109 -23.27 -7.93 48.03
N LEU A 110 -22.32 -8.58 48.69
CA LEU A 110 -20.90 -8.28 48.61
C LEU A 110 -20.22 -9.21 47.60
N ALA A 111 -19.02 -8.85 47.18
CA ALA A 111 -18.18 -9.73 46.39
C ALA A 111 -16.71 -9.64 46.83
N ILE A 112 -15.98 -10.74 46.60
CA ILE A 112 -14.52 -10.80 46.70
C ILE A 112 -13.98 -10.98 45.29
N GLN A 113 -13.15 -10.03 44.84
CA GLN A 113 -12.42 -10.12 43.60
C GLN A 113 -11.08 -10.80 43.85
N ILE A 114 -10.89 -11.94 43.18
CA ILE A 114 -9.67 -12.73 43.22
C ILE A 114 -8.85 -12.40 41.98
N PRO A 115 -7.63 -11.88 42.14
CA PRO A 115 -6.77 -11.53 41.02
C PRO A 115 -6.29 -12.79 40.27
N SER A 116 -5.80 -12.63 39.04
CA SER A 116 -5.15 -13.71 38.31
C SER A 116 -3.79 -14.03 38.95
N GLN A 117 -3.71 -15.16 39.65
CA GLN A 117 -2.53 -15.66 40.37
C GLN A 117 -2.39 -17.18 40.25
N TYR A 118 -1.17 -17.69 40.47
CA TYR A 118 -0.80 -19.07 40.13
C TYR A 118 -1.03 -20.04 41.30
N GLY A 119 -1.90 -21.02 41.09
CA GLY A 119 -2.16 -22.09 42.05
C GLY A 119 -3.53 -22.73 41.85
N ALA A 120 -3.89 -23.62 42.76
CA ALA A 120 -5.26 -24.06 42.95
C ALA A 120 -5.74 -23.53 44.30
N TYR A 121 -6.96 -22.98 44.33
CA TYR A 121 -7.51 -22.31 45.50
C TYR A 121 -8.93 -22.81 45.76
N SER A 122 -9.24 -23.12 47.01
CA SER A 122 -10.62 -23.26 47.48
C SER A 122 -10.85 -22.24 48.58
N ILE A 123 -11.81 -21.35 48.36
CA ILE A 123 -12.16 -20.27 49.26
C ILE A 123 -13.48 -20.63 49.93
N TYR A 124 -13.50 -20.53 51.24
CA TYR A 124 -14.66 -20.85 52.06
C TYR A 124 -15.01 -19.67 52.95
N LEU A 125 -16.31 -19.42 53.05
CA LEU A 125 -16.89 -18.40 53.88
C LEU A 125 -17.65 -19.09 55.01
N ASN A 126 -17.21 -18.91 56.25
CA ASN A 126 -17.84 -19.55 57.42
C ASN A 126 -17.95 -21.08 57.32
N GLY A 127 -17.03 -21.73 56.59
CA GLY A 127 -17.01 -23.17 56.34
C GLY A 127 -17.71 -23.62 55.04
N ASP A 128 -18.54 -22.77 54.44
CA ASP A 128 -19.21 -23.06 53.17
C ASP A 128 -18.33 -22.70 51.96
N ILE A 129 -18.36 -23.52 50.91
CA ILE A 129 -17.59 -23.27 49.69
C ILE A 129 -18.14 -22.03 48.99
N LEU A 130 -17.30 -21.00 48.93
CA LEU A 130 -17.60 -19.76 48.21
C LEU A 130 -17.15 -19.87 46.74
N LEU A 131 -15.94 -20.38 46.51
CA LEU A 131 -15.38 -20.54 45.17
C LEU A 131 -14.31 -21.63 45.13
N ARG A 132 -14.27 -22.40 44.03
CA ARG A 132 -13.15 -23.26 43.67
C ARG A 132 -12.50 -22.77 42.38
N LEU A 133 -11.18 -22.63 42.41
CA LEU A 133 -10.31 -22.27 41.29
C LEU A 133 -9.33 -23.42 41.09
N GLY A 134 -9.48 -24.15 39.98
CA GLY A 134 -8.78 -25.40 39.78
C GLY A 134 -9.17 -26.50 40.80
N LYS A 135 -8.25 -27.43 41.04
CA LYS A 135 -8.43 -28.56 41.98
C LYS A 135 -7.26 -28.60 42.95
N ILE A 136 -7.54 -28.37 44.22
CA ILE A 136 -6.55 -28.48 45.29
C ILE A 136 -6.16 -29.94 45.55
N SER A 137 -4.90 -30.19 45.88
CA SER A 137 -4.43 -31.53 46.25
C SER A 137 -3.19 -31.48 47.14
N LYS A 138 -3.04 -32.51 47.99
CA LYS A 138 -1.83 -32.77 48.78
C LYS A 138 -0.69 -33.39 47.95
N THR A 139 -0.98 -33.75 46.69
CA THR A 139 -0.02 -34.38 45.78
C THR A 139 0.07 -33.60 44.45
N PRO A 140 1.24 -33.55 43.80
CA PRO A 140 1.39 -32.86 42.51
C PRO A 140 0.48 -33.38 41.41
N THR A 141 0.31 -34.70 41.29
CA THR A 141 -0.50 -35.35 40.25
C THR A 141 -2.00 -35.09 40.38
N GLY A 142 -2.47 -34.78 41.58
CA GLY A 142 -3.88 -34.49 41.85
C GLY A 142 -4.25 -33.02 41.70
N GLN A 143 -3.27 -32.12 41.61
CA GLN A 143 -3.50 -30.67 41.50
C GLN A 143 -3.87 -30.29 40.06
N VAL A 144 -4.87 -29.43 39.91
CA VAL A 144 -5.15 -28.72 38.66
C VAL A 144 -5.03 -27.23 38.93
N THR A 145 -4.00 -26.59 38.38
CA THR A 145 -3.77 -25.14 38.49
C THR A 145 -4.72 -24.38 37.57
N GLU A 146 -5.25 -23.26 38.05
CA GLU A 146 -6.05 -22.33 37.23
C GLU A 146 -5.69 -20.88 37.60
N LYS A 147 -4.94 -20.18 36.73
CA LYS A 147 -4.62 -18.75 36.89
C LYS A 147 -5.66 -17.90 36.16
N ALA A 148 -6.89 -17.95 36.66
CA ALA A 148 -8.02 -17.18 36.16
C ALA A 148 -8.58 -16.23 37.25
N PRO A 149 -8.85 -14.97 36.90
CA PRO A 149 -9.51 -14.02 37.79
C PRO A 149 -10.97 -14.44 37.99
N LYS A 150 -11.49 -14.34 39.21
CA LYS A 150 -12.89 -14.64 39.52
C LYS A 150 -13.45 -13.64 40.52
N ILE A 151 -14.75 -13.43 40.44
CA ILE A 151 -15.51 -12.63 41.40
C ILE A 151 -16.44 -13.60 42.11
N ALA A 152 -16.30 -13.70 43.43
CA ALA A 152 -17.13 -14.54 44.26
C ALA A 152 -18.11 -13.67 45.04
N SER A 153 -19.40 -13.79 44.74
CA SER A 153 -20.46 -13.00 45.40
C SER A 153 -21.08 -13.77 46.55
N PHE A 154 -21.38 -13.07 47.65
CA PHE A 154 -22.09 -13.62 48.81
C PHE A 154 -22.94 -12.56 49.49
N VAL A 155 -23.79 -13.00 50.42
CA VAL A 155 -24.62 -12.11 51.25
C VAL A 155 -24.27 -12.37 52.71
N PRO A 156 -23.65 -11.41 53.42
CA PRO A 156 -23.29 -11.58 54.81
C PRO A 156 -24.55 -11.52 55.69
N GLN A 157 -24.70 -12.52 56.57
CA GLN A 157 -25.79 -12.58 57.55
C GLN A 157 -25.44 -11.86 58.87
N ASN A 158 -24.15 -11.80 59.20
CA ASN A 158 -23.63 -11.24 60.44
C ASN A 158 -22.57 -10.17 60.17
N GLU A 159 -22.27 -9.35 61.18
CA GLU A 159 -21.20 -8.33 61.13
C GLU A 159 -19.80 -8.94 61.00
N TYR A 160 -19.63 -10.19 61.47
CA TYR A 160 -18.37 -10.93 61.45
C TYR A 160 -18.46 -12.15 60.54
N PHE A 161 -17.35 -12.46 59.87
CA PHE A 161 -17.21 -13.70 59.11
C PHE A 161 -15.77 -14.22 59.16
N THR A 162 -15.63 -15.52 59.02
CA THR A 162 -14.34 -16.21 58.84
C THR A 162 -14.15 -16.50 57.37
N LEU A 163 -12.98 -16.14 56.84
CA LEU A 163 -12.57 -16.45 55.47
C LEU A 163 -11.39 -17.41 55.54
N SER A 164 -11.56 -18.60 54.97
CA SER A 164 -10.49 -19.59 54.85
C SER A 164 -10.15 -19.83 53.38
N ILE A 165 -8.86 -19.87 53.07
CA ILE A 165 -8.33 -20.08 51.74
C ILE A 165 -7.37 -21.26 51.80
N GLN A 166 -7.80 -22.39 51.24
CA GLN A 166 -6.95 -23.55 51.04
C GLN A 166 -6.23 -23.41 49.71
N VAL A 167 -4.90 -23.50 49.72
CA VAL A 167 -4.05 -23.27 48.55
C VAL A 167 -3.11 -24.45 48.35
N SER A 168 -3.00 -24.93 47.11
CA SER A 168 -1.91 -25.81 46.71
C SER A 168 -1.21 -25.28 45.48
N ASN A 169 0.11 -25.37 45.50
CA ASN A 169 0.94 -25.12 44.35
C ASN A 169 2.18 -26.01 44.37
N TYR A 170 2.46 -26.74 43.30
CA TYR A 170 3.68 -27.57 43.18
C TYR A 170 4.65 -27.04 42.12
N THR A 171 4.49 -25.78 41.72
CA THR A 171 5.34 -25.15 40.71
C THR A 171 6.44 -24.34 41.38
N ASN A 172 7.61 -24.26 40.74
CA ASN A 172 8.78 -23.59 41.34
C ASN A 172 8.80 -22.07 41.10
N LEU A 173 8.05 -21.57 40.11
CA LEU A 173 8.12 -20.18 39.66
C LEU A 173 7.33 -19.23 40.56
N HIS A 174 6.06 -19.56 40.82
CA HIS A 174 5.11 -18.74 41.59
C HIS A 174 4.37 -19.64 42.57
N GLY A 175 3.93 -19.12 43.72
CA GLY A 175 3.12 -19.90 44.65
C GLY A 175 2.66 -19.10 45.86
N GLY A 176 1.47 -19.43 46.36
CA GLY A 176 0.84 -18.73 47.49
C GLY A 176 -0.16 -17.68 47.03
N LEU A 177 -0.30 -16.61 47.81
CA LEU A 177 -1.23 -15.50 47.59
C LEU A 177 -0.43 -14.23 47.32
N GLU A 178 0.24 -14.21 46.16
CA GLU A 178 1.18 -13.15 45.76
C GLU A 178 0.49 -11.84 45.36
N LYS A 179 -0.81 -11.87 45.07
CA LYS A 179 -1.58 -10.68 44.69
C LYS A 179 -2.71 -10.40 45.68
N PRO A 180 -2.96 -9.13 46.01
CA PRO A 180 -3.96 -8.78 47.02
C PRO A 180 -5.38 -9.05 46.51
N LEU A 181 -6.22 -9.61 47.38
CA LEU A 181 -7.66 -9.78 47.13
C LEU A 181 -8.40 -8.48 47.46
N LYS A 182 -9.50 -8.20 46.78
CA LYS A 182 -10.36 -7.03 47.03
C LYS A 182 -11.75 -7.45 47.46
N ILE A 183 -12.35 -6.70 48.38
CA ILE A 183 -13.73 -6.89 48.85
C ILE A 183 -14.50 -5.57 48.79
N GLY A 184 -15.81 -5.66 48.57
CA GLY A 184 -16.70 -4.51 48.55
C GLY A 184 -18.09 -4.86 48.00
N PRO A 185 -18.93 -3.86 47.74
CA PRO A 185 -20.25 -4.06 47.15
C PRO A 185 -20.15 -4.75 45.80
N SER A 186 -20.99 -5.75 45.56
CA SER A 186 -20.89 -6.56 44.33
C SER A 186 -21.11 -5.74 43.07
N ALA A 187 -21.99 -4.72 43.12
CA ALA A 187 -22.21 -3.82 41.99
C ALA A 187 -20.95 -3.01 41.64
N THR A 188 -20.24 -2.52 42.65
CA THR A 188 -19.04 -1.68 42.49
C THR A 188 -17.85 -2.48 41.98
N ILE A 189 -17.62 -3.68 42.52
CA ILE A 189 -16.57 -4.58 42.00
C ILE A 189 -16.84 -4.94 40.54
N ASN A 190 -18.07 -5.34 40.21
CA ASN A 190 -18.44 -5.66 38.83
C ASN A 190 -18.30 -4.44 37.90
N ARG A 191 -18.73 -3.25 38.34
CA ARG A 191 -18.58 -2.00 37.57
C ARG A 191 -17.10 -1.68 37.31
N GLN A 192 -16.25 -1.75 38.33
CA GLN A 192 -14.80 -1.51 38.20
C GLN A 192 -14.15 -2.53 37.25
N PHE A 193 -14.48 -3.82 37.41
CA PHE A 193 -14.00 -4.87 36.52
C PHE A 193 -14.44 -4.64 35.07
N MET A 194 -15.72 -4.31 34.85
CA MET A 194 -16.27 -4.02 33.52
C MET A 194 -15.66 -2.77 32.87
N LEU A 195 -15.46 -1.68 33.62
CA LEU A 195 -14.83 -0.47 33.10
C LEU A 195 -13.37 -0.71 32.69
N GLN A 196 -12.62 -1.51 33.46
CA GLN A 196 -11.26 -1.92 33.10
C GLN A 196 -11.24 -2.82 31.85
N MET A 197 -12.21 -3.74 31.72
CA MET A 197 -12.38 -4.56 30.52
C MET A 197 -12.72 -3.76 29.28
N LEU A 198 -13.65 -2.81 29.39
CA LEU A 198 -14.12 -2.01 28.28
C LEU A 198 -13.02 -1.07 27.74
N SER A 199 -12.24 -0.42 28.63
CA SER A 199 -11.19 0.51 28.19
C SER A 199 -10.09 -0.20 27.39
N ILE A 200 -9.61 -1.35 27.87
CA ILE A 200 -8.58 -2.12 27.16
C ILE A 200 -9.15 -2.75 25.88
N ALA A 201 -10.39 -3.27 25.91
CA ALA A 201 -11.04 -3.83 24.72
C ALA A 201 -11.22 -2.78 23.61
N LEU A 202 -11.59 -1.54 23.97
CA LEU A 202 -11.72 -0.45 23.02
C LEU A 202 -10.37 -0.14 22.34
N VAL A 203 -9.29 -0.03 23.12
CA VAL A 203 -7.94 0.22 22.56
C VAL A 203 -7.47 -0.97 21.73
N CYS A 204 -7.70 -2.22 22.16
CA CYS A 204 -7.38 -3.39 21.35
C CYS A 204 -8.14 -3.39 20.02
N GLY A 205 -9.43 -3.03 20.03
CA GLY A 205 -10.25 -2.92 18.84
C GLY A 205 -9.76 -1.86 17.86
N THR A 206 -9.39 -0.68 18.34
CA THR A 206 -8.84 0.39 17.48
C THR A 206 -7.49 -0.01 16.90
N VAL A 207 -6.59 -0.57 17.70
CA VAL A 207 -5.27 -1.03 17.26
C VAL A 207 -5.41 -2.17 16.24
N LEU A 208 -6.32 -3.12 16.46
CA LEU A 208 -6.59 -4.20 15.51
C LEU A 208 -7.16 -3.67 14.19
N GLY A 209 -8.09 -2.71 14.25
CA GLY A 209 -8.63 -2.03 13.07
C GLY A 209 -7.55 -1.31 12.27
N VAL A 210 -6.64 -0.61 12.95
CA VAL A 210 -5.48 0.02 12.31
C VAL A 210 -4.55 -1.03 11.69
N GLY A 211 -4.24 -2.12 12.40
CA GLY A 211 -3.40 -3.20 11.88
C GLY A 211 -3.96 -3.83 10.61
N LEU A 212 -5.28 -4.09 10.58
CA LEU A 212 -5.97 -4.62 9.40
C LEU A 212 -5.92 -3.62 8.24
N PHE A 213 -6.17 -2.33 8.52
CA PHE A 213 -6.06 -1.28 7.52
C PHE A 213 -4.64 -1.19 6.95
N THR A 214 -3.60 -1.27 7.77
CA THR A 214 -2.20 -1.25 7.33
C THR A 214 -1.87 -2.43 6.41
N ILE A 215 -2.38 -3.62 6.71
CA ILE A 215 -2.23 -4.80 5.83
C ILE A 215 -2.94 -4.57 4.50
N LEU A 216 -4.21 -4.17 4.52
CA LEU A 216 -4.98 -3.90 3.30
C LEU A 216 -4.33 -2.79 2.47
N PHE A 217 -3.87 -1.72 3.10
CA PHE A 217 -3.14 -0.64 2.46
C PHE A 217 -1.88 -1.15 1.77
N SER A 218 -1.11 -2.03 2.42
CA SER A 218 0.07 -2.65 1.81
C SER A 218 -0.29 -3.57 0.63
N LEU A 219 -1.36 -4.36 0.74
CA LEU A 219 -1.82 -5.25 -0.33
C LEU A 219 -2.30 -4.47 -1.56
N PHE A 220 -3.10 -3.41 -1.36
CA PHE A 220 -3.60 -2.57 -2.45
C PHE A 220 -2.52 -1.72 -3.09
N ARG A 221 -1.49 -1.30 -2.34
CA ARG A 221 -0.32 -0.61 -2.88
C ARG A 221 0.54 -1.51 -3.79
N GLY A 222 0.38 -2.82 -3.72
CA GLY A 222 1.03 -3.80 -4.58
C GLY A 222 2.53 -3.98 -4.34
N SER A 223 3.16 -4.87 -5.11
CA SER A 223 4.60 -5.21 -5.05
C SER A 223 5.52 -4.17 -5.70
N VAL A 224 4.97 -3.09 -6.26
CA VAL A 224 5.71 -2.15 -7.13
C VAL A 224 6.61 -1.23 -6.30
N GLU A 225 6.26 -0.95 -5.05
CA GLU A 225 7.09 -0.13 -4.17
C GLU A 225 8.02 -0.95 -3.26
N ARG A 226 9.28 -0.49 -3.19
CA ARG A 226 10.38 -1.12 -2.42
C ARG A 226 10.08 -1.28 -0.92
N ASN A 227 9.12 -0.54 -0.37
CA ASN A 227 8.79 -0.55 1.06
C ASN A 227 7.47 -1.27 1.40
N SER A 228 6.74 -1.82 0.43
CA SER A 228 5.44 -2.47 0.69
C SER A 228 5.56 -3.66 1.67
N ARG A 229 6.63 -4.46 1.54
CA ARG A 229 6.88 -5.62 2.41
C ARG A 229 7.07 -5.24 3.89
N SER A 230 7.73 -4.11 4.19
CA SER A 230 7.95 -3.69 5.58
C SER A 230 6.64 -3.21 6.21
N VAL A 231 5.79 -2.52 5.46
CA VAL A 231 4.46 -2.07 5.90
C VAL A 231 3.52 -3.26 6.15
N PHE A 232 3.57 -4.30 5.30
CA PHE A 232 2.82 -5.54 5.53
C PHE A 232 3.20 -6.21 6.86
N ILE A 233 4.50 -6.41 7.09
CA ILE A 233 5.02 -7.03 8.31
C ILE A 233 4.72 -6.16 9.54
N PHE A 234 4.76 -4.84 9.39
CA PHE A 234 4.35 -3.91 10.44
C PHE A 234 2.86 -4.06 10.79
N GLY A 235 1.98 -4.21 9.79
CA GLY A 235 0.56 -4.52 10.00
C GLY A 235 0.34 -5.82 10.78
N LEU A 236 1.10 -6.88 10.46
CA LEU A 236 1.06 -8.14 11.22
C LEU A 236 1.51 -7.95 12.67
N PHE A 237 2.59 -7.20 12.90
CA PHE A 237 3.04 -6.85 14.25
C PHE A 237 1.92 -6.20 15.07
N ILE A 238 1.21 -5.21 14.50
CA ILE A 238 0.12 -4.50 15.17
C ILE A 238 -1.02 -5.47 15.54
N ILE A 239 -1.41 -6.35 14.63
CA ILE A 239 -2.47 -7.33 14.87
C ILE A 239 -2.09 -8.26 16.01
N PHE A 240 -0.89 -8.84 15.97
CA PHE A 240 -0.44 -9.77 17.02
C PHE A 240 -0.22 -9.09 18.37
N LEU A 241 0.15 -7.81 18.37
CA LEU A 241 0.20 -7.02 19.60
C LEU A 241 -1.20 -6.78 20.18
N ALA A 242 -2.19 -6.45 19.35
CA ALA A 242 -3.58 -6.30 19.79
C ALA A 242 -4.14 -7.63 20.33
N LEU A 243 -3.85 -8.74 19.65
CA LEU A 243 -4.22 -10.08 20.09
C LEU A 243 -3.53 -10.48 21.40
N HIS A 244 -2.25 -10.16 21.58
CA HIS A 244 -1.55 -10.38 22.84
C HIS A 244 -2.29 -9.70 24.00
N ASN A 245 -2.58 -8.40 23.88
CA ASN A 245 -3.27 -7.66 24.94
C ASN A 245 -4.70 -8.15 25.19
N LEU A 246 -5.41 -8.56 24.14
CA LEU A 246 -6.75 -9.13 24.26
C LEU A 246 -6.76 -10.53 24.93
N PHE A 247 -5.68 -11.30 24.78
CA PHE A 247 -5.55 -12.64 25.37
C PHE A 247 -4.76 -12.66 26.69
N SER A 248 -4.24 -11.53 27.14
CA SER A 248 -3.70 -11.38 28.49
C SER A 248 -4.83 -11.41 29.53
N ALA A 249 -4.60 -12.08 30.67
CA ALA A 249 -5.56 -12.08 31.77
C ALA A 249 -5.84 -10.63 32.23
N PRO A 250 -7.11 -10.24 32.46
CA PRO A 250 -8.26 -11.12 32.71
C PRO A 250 -9.21 -11.36 31.51
N HIS A 251 -8.90 -10.82 30.33
CA HIS A 251 -9.82 -10.70 29.19
C HIS A 251 -10.38 -12.00 28.59
N PRO A 252 -9.56 -13.04 28.24
CA PRO A 252 -10.09 -14.24 27.61
C PRO A 252 -11.17 -14.93 28.46
N TYR A 253 -11.01 -14.86 29.78
CA TYR A 253 -11.88 -15.50 30.76
C TYR A 253 -13.20 -14.75 30.97
N ALA A 254 -13.24 -13.46 30.64
CA ALA A 254 -14.46 -12.65 30.68
C ALA A 254 -15.27 -12.76 29.37
N ILE A 255 -14.59 -12.81 28.22
CA ILE A 255 -15.22 -12.79 26.88
C ILE A 255 -15.60 -14.20 26.41
N VAL A 256 -14.68 -15.17 26.58
CA VAL A 256 -14.87 -16.55 26.10
C VAL A 256 -14.93 -17.48 27.31
N SER A 257 -16.12 -17.61 27.89
CA SER A 257 -16.37 -18.27 29.19
C SER A 257 -15.97 -19.75 29.29
N LYS A 258 -15.54 -20.39 28.19
CA LYS A 258 -15.18 -21.82 28.13
C LYS A 258 -13.71 -22.11 27.78
N ILE A 259 -12.84 -21.11 27.63
CA ILE A 259 -11.42 -21.37 27.36
C ILE A 259 -10.75 -21.91 28.63
N SER A 260 -10.15 -23.10 28.53
CA SER A 260 -9.31 -23.63 29.61
C SER A 260 -8.12 -22.70 29.85
N TRP A 261 -7.74 -22.49 31.11
CA TRP A 261 -6.59 -21.66 31.47
C TRP A 261 -5.31 -22.01 30.71
N LEU A 262 -5.04 -23.30 30.48
CA LEU A 262 -3.89 -23.76 29.70
C LEU A 262 -3.84 -23.13 28.29
N TRP A 263 -4.96 -23.18 27.57
CA TRP A 263 -5.06 -22.59 26.23
C TRP A 263 -5.01 -21.06 26.25
N GLY A 264 -5.57 -20.43 27.28
CA GLY A 264 -5.42 -18.98 27.49
C GLY A 264 -3.95 -18.59 27.61
N ALA A 265 -3.20 -19.28 28.48
CA ALA A 265 -1.76 -19.06 28.64
C ALA A 265 -0.96 -19.34 27.36
N ARG A 266 -1.29 -20.42 26.63
CA ARG A 266 -0.62 -20.73 25.35
C ARG A 266 -0.83 -19.63 24.31
N LEU A 267 -2.06 -19.13 24.17
CA LEU A 267 -2.39 -18.07 23.22
C LEU A 267 -1.71 -16.75 23.61
N GLU A 268 -1.71 -16.41 24.90
CA GLU A 268 -1.01 -15.23 25.42
C GLU A 268 0.46 -15.21 24.99
N TYR A 269 1.20 -16.28 25.31
CA TYR A 269 2.62 -16.41 24.96
C TYR A 269 2.87 -16.54 23.45
N LEU A 270 2.01 -17.26 22.72
CA LEU A 270 2.10 -17.40 21.27
C LEU A 270 2.01 -16.02 20.60
N PHE A 271 1.03 -15.21 20.99
CA PHE A 271 0.85 -13.86 20.45
C PHE A 271 1.98 -12.92 20.89
N THR A 272 2.52 -13.05 22.10
CA THR A 272 3.73 -12.32 22.51
C THR A 272 4.91 -12.64 21.60
N PHE A 273 5.20 -13.93 21.36
CA PHE A 273 6.34 -14.32 20.52
C PHE A 273 6.17 -13.92 19.06
N LEU A 274 4.95 -14.04 18.52
CA LEU A 274 4.63 -13.59 17.16
C LEU A 274 4.76 -12.07 17.04
N ALA A 275 4.27 -11.30 18.01
CA ALA A 275 4.42 -9.85 18.01
C ALA A 275 5.91 -9.45 18.01
N ILE A 276 6.73 -10.05 18.88
CA ILE A 276 8.17 -9.78 18.92
C ILE A 276 8.84 -10.19 17.59
N LEU A 277 8.48 -11.35 17.02
CA LEU A 277 9.03 -11.82 15.75
C LEU A 277 8.73 -10.87 14.60
N PHE A 278 7.48 -10.41 14.47
CA PHE A 278 7.10 -9.45 13.44
C PHE A 278 7.71 -8.07 13.68
N PHE A 279 7.87 -7.64 14.93
CA PHE A 279 8.59 -6.40 15.25
C PHE A 279 10.07 -6.48 14.82
N LEU A 280 10.77 -7.57 15.14
CA LEU A 280 12.16 -7.79 14.71
C LEU A 280 12.28 -7.88 13.18
N SER A 281 11.33 -8.56 12.54
CA SER A 281 11.27 -8.68 11.07
C SER A 281 11.02 -7.32 10.41
N TYR A 282 10.15 -6.50 10.98
CA TYR A 282 9.90 -5.13 10.54
C TYR A 282 11.16 -4.29 10.65
N MET A 283 11.84 -4.30 11.81
CA MET A 283 13.09 -3.57 12.02
C MET A 283 14.22 -4.00 11.07
N TYR A 284 14.33 -5.30 10.80
CA TYR A 284 15.31 -5.84 9.84
C TYR A 284 15.02 -5.39 8.41
N LEU A 285 13.75 -5.42 7.98
CA LEU A 285 13.33 -5.02 6.63
C LEU A 285 13.36 -3.50 6.44
N PHE A 286 13.13 -2.73 7.50
CA PHE A 286 13.08 -1.27 7.44
C PHE A 286 14.45 -0.69 7.05
N LYS A 287 15.52 -1.09 7.76
CA LYS A 287 16.91 -0.90 7.32
C LYS A 287 17.81 -2.00 7.89
N PRO A 288 18.64 -2.65 7.06
CA PRO A 288 19.59 -3.67 7.53
C PRO A 288 20.65 -3.19 8.53
N ARG A 289 20.78 -1.88 8.76
CA ARG A 289 21.74 -1.30 9.72
C ARG A 289 21.26 -1.41 11.17
N TYR A 290 19.95 -1.46 11.43
CA TYR A 290 19.42 -1.53 12.80
C TYR A 290 19.62 -2.90 13.44
N ILE A 291 19.42 -3.96 12.67
CA ILE A 291 19.63 -5.33 13.14
C ILE A 291 20.61 -6.04 12.21
N ARG A 292 21.74 -6.48 12.76
CA ARG A 292 22.66 -7.35 12.04
C ARG A 292 21.98 -8.68 11.70
N ARG A 293 22.20 -9.18 10.48
CA ARG A 293 21.58 -10.42 9.99
C ARG A 293 21.77 -11.62 10.94
N SER A 294 22.95 -11.78 11.54
CA SER A 294 23.21 -12.86 12.50
C SER A 294 22.34 -12.76 13.76
N ILE A 295 22.22 -11.55 14.32
CA ILE A 295 21.43 -11.29 15.52
C ILE A 295 19.95 -11.55 15.25
N TYR A 296 19.47 -11.11 14.08
CA TYR A 296 18.11 -11.41 13.61
C TYR A 296 17.87 -12.91 13.46
N CYS A 297 18.73 -13.65 12.76
CA CYS A 297 18.54 -15.08 12.52
C CYS A 297 18.51 -15.89 13.82
N VAL A 298 19.41 -15.59 14.77
CA VAL A 298 19.42 -16.25 16.09
C VAL A 298 18.18 -15.88 16.89
N GLY A 299 17.79 -14.60 16.91
CA GLY A 299 16.59 -14.14 17.62
C GLY A 299 15.30 -14.75 17.07
N ALA A 300 15.15 -14.77 15.74
CA ALA A 300 14.02 -15.40 15.06
C ALA A 300 13.98 -16.91 15.31
N GLY A 301 15.12 -17.60 15.23
CA GLY A 301 15.21 -19.03 15.53
C GLY A 301 14.82 -19.34 16.98
N LEU A 302 15.26 -18.53 17.93
CA LEU A 302 14.93 -18.65 19.34
C LEU A 302 13.43 -18.39 19.60
N LEU A 303 12.81 -17.41 18.93
CA LEU A 303 11.37 -17.18 19.02
C LEU A 303 10.55 -18.32 18.41
N ILE A 304 10.96 -18.85 17.25
CA ILE A 304 10.30 -20.03 16.63
C ILE A 304 10.41 -21.25 17.54
N PHE A 305 11.56 -21.46 18.18
CA PHE A 305 11.74 -22.52 19.16
C PHE A 305 10.82 -22.35 20.38
N ASN A 306 10.70 -21.13 20.92
CA ASN A 306 9.76 -20.85 22.00
C ASN A 306 8.30 -21.12 21.58
N ILE A 307 7.90 -20.71 20.37
CA ILE A 307 6.56 -20.99 19.82
C ILE A 307 6.29 -22.50 19.77
N ALA A 308 7.25 -23.29 19.27
CA ALA A 308 7.11 -24.74 19.21
C ALA A 308 6.97 -25.34 20.62
N VAL A 309 7.81 -24.92 21.58
CA VAL A 309 7.75 -25.40 22.96
C VAL A 309 6.41 -25.03 23.63
N THR A 310 5.89 -23.82 23.43
CA THR A 310 4.60 -23.39 23.99
C THR A 310 3.42 -24.27 23.53
N LEU A 311 3.43 -24.75 22.28
CA LEU A 311 2.35 -25.57 21.75
C LEU A 311 2.30 -26.98 22.36
N PHE A 312 3.46 -27.56 22.70
CA PHE A 312 3.55 -28.97 23.13
C PHE A 312 3.85 -29.16 24.61
N SER A 313 4.30 -28.13 25.33
CA SER A 313 4.70 -28.24 26.75
C SER A 313 3.66 -27.68 27.73
N THR A 314 3.96 -27.83 29.02
CA THR A 314 3.20 -27.26 30.13
C THR A 314 3.65 -25.81 30.40
N PRO A 315 2.80 -24.98 31.05
CA PRO A 315 3.11 -23.58 31.37
C PRO A 315 4.46 -23.36 32.04
N GLU A 316 4.82 -24.20 32.99
CA GLU A 316 6.09 -24.07 33.70
C GLU A 316 7.33 -24.15 32.78
N VAL A 317 7.26 -24.99 31.74
CA VAL A 317 8.38 -25.21 30.82
C VAL A 317 8.52 -24.01 29.89
N PHE A 318 7.43 -23.58 29.25
CA PHE A 318 7.49 -22.46 28.32
C PHE A 318 7.69 -21.11 29.01
N GLU A 319 7.13 -20.88 30.21
CA GLU A 319 7.37 -19.65 30.98
C GLU A 319 8.85 -19.53 31.39
N ARG A 320 9.47 -20.65 31.83
CA ARG A 320 10.89 -20.66 32.17
C ARG A 320 11.79 -20.45 30.96
N LEU A 321 11.46 -21.09 29.84
CA LEU A 321 12.19 -20.89 28.59
C LEU A 321 12.08 -19.44 28.10
N ALA A 322 10.90 -18.84 28.23
CA ALA A 322 10.68 -17.44 27.91
C ALA A 322 11.59 -16.53 28.74
N LEU A 323 11.71 -16.76 30.06
CA LEU A 323 12.61 -16.00 30.93
C LEU A 323 14.08 -16.09 30.51
N TYR A 324 14.58 -17.29 30.16
CA TYR A 324 15.95 -17.43 29.64
C TYR A 324 16.14 -16.72 28.30
N SER A 325 15.11 -16.75 27.47
CA SER A 325 15.09 -16.11 26.15
C SER A 325 15.20 -14.58 26.24
N VAL A 326 14.76 -13.97 27.34
CA VAL A 326 14.89 -12.51 27.55
C VAL A 326 16.35 -12.05 27.65
N ILE A 327 17.27 -12.89 28.12
CA ILE A 327 18.70 -12.55 28.17
C ILE A 327 19.21 -12.18 26.76
N TYR A 328 18.76 -12.90 25.74
CA TYR A 328 19.08 -12.58 24.35
C TYR A 328 18.41 -11.28 23.87
N GLY A 329 17.28 -10.90 24.45
CA GLY A 329 16.64 -9.60 24.25
C GLY A 329 17.56 -8.41 24.58
N LEU A 330 18.45 -8.54 25.57
CA LEU A 330 19.45 -7.49 25.88
C LEU A 330 20.47 -7.31 24.76
N VAL A 331 20.86 -8.40 24.09
CA VAL A 331 21.75 -8.34 22.92
C VAL A 331 21.08 -7.61 21.77
N ILE A 332 19.79 -7.88 21.54
CA ILE A 332 18.98 -7.17 20.54
C ILE A 332 18.89 -5.69 20.88
N LEU A 333 18.60 -5.34 22.15
CA LEU A 333 18.51 -3.95 22.59
C LEU A 333 19.84 -3.20 22.43
N GLY A 334 20.95 -3.83 22.80
CA GLY A 334 22.29 -3.27 22.57
C GLY A 334 22.58 -3.05 21.08
N ASN A 335 22.13 -3.97 20.22
CA ASN A 335 22.28 -3.82 18.77
C ASN A 335 21.42 -2.68 18.22
N PHE A 336 20.20 -2.50 18.72
CA PHE A 336 19.37 -1.35 18.39
C PHE A 336 20.06 -0.04 18.77
N ILE A 337 20.58 0.08 19.99
CA ILE A 337 21.30 1.28 20.45
C ILE A 337 22.48 1.59 19.52
N TYR A 338 23.28 0.59 19.17
CA TYR A 338 24.38 0.76 18.23
C TYR A 338 23.90 1.16 16.83
N GLY A 339 22.86 0.52 16.31
CA GLY A 339 22.25 0.86 15.02
C GLY A 339 21.71 2.29 14.98
N PHE A 340 21.10 2.75 16.08
CA PHE A 340 20.64 4.13 16.23
C PHE A 340 21.78 5.14 16.27
N TYR A 341 22.85 4.84 17.01
CA TYR A 341 24.04 5.67 17.05
C TYR A 341 24.66 5.87 15.67
N VAL A 342 24.79 4.79 14.89
CA VAL A 342 25.34 4.86 13.51
C VAL A 342 24.42 5.66 12.58
N THR A 343 23.10 5.50 12.71
CA THR A 343 22.15 6.26 11.87
C THR A 343 22.19 7.76 12.18
N LEU A 344 22.29 8.13 13.47
CA LEU A 344 22.43 9.54 13.88
C LEU A 344 23.75 10.15 13.40
N SER A 345 24.86 9.40 13.44
CA SER A 345 26.17 9.91 13.05
C SER A 345 26.35 10.06 11.53
N GLN A 346 25.56 9.36 10.73
CA GLN A 346 25.62 9.43 9.25
C GLN A 346 24.75 10.54 8.64
N GLY A 347 23.94 11.25 9.44
CA GLY A 347 23.16 12.39 8.96
C GLY A 347 22.08 12.04 7.93
N ASP A 348 21.62 10.78 7.88
CA ASP A 348 20.49 10.39 7.02
C ASP A 348 19.28 11.30 7.36
N GLU A 349 18.53 11.78 6.35
CA GLU A 349 17.28 12.57 6.48
C GLU A 349 16.15 11.73 7.10
N TYR A 350 16.36 11.24 8.31
CA TYR A 350 15.34 10.58 9.08
C TYR A 350 14.42 11.62 9.70
N SER A 351 13.13 11.31 9.71
CA SER A 351 12.21 12.02 10.59
C SER A 351 12.61 11.65 12.02
N PHE A 352 13.30 12.57 12.70
CA PHE A 352 13.65 12.54 14.12
C PHE A 352 12.57 11.91 15.00
N THR A 353 11.30 12.11 14.64
CA THR A 353 10.10 11.49 15.21
C THR A 353 10.11 9.96 15.24
N ASN A 354 10.49 9.26 14.17
CA ASN A 354 10.47 7.79 14.15
C ASN A 354 11.55 7.21 15.08
N LEU A 355 12.72 7.85 15.12
CA LEU A 355 13.80 7.48 16.03
C LEU A 355 13.36 7.63 17.49
N PHE A 356 12.85 8.81 17.84
CA PHE A 356 12.35 9.09 19.18
C PHE A 356 11.25 8.10 19.59
N ALA A 357 10.35 7.76 18.67
CA ALA A 357 9.24 6.85 18.98
C ALA A 357 9.70 5.39 19.18
N ILE A 358 10.72 4.91 18.45
CA ILE A 358 11.29 3.58 18.70
C ILE A 358 12.05 3.56 20.03
N ILE A 359 12.82 4.61 20.35
CA ILE A 359 13.51 4.71 21.65
C ILE A 359 12.48 4.69 22.79
N PHE A 360 11.40 5.48 22.66
CA PHE A 360 10.31 5.51 23.63
C PHE A 360 9.69 4.13 23.82
N LEU A 361 9.44 3.40 22.73
CA LEU A 361 8.93 2.03 22.76
C LEU A 361 9.90 1.08 23.47
N CYS A 362 11.20 1.13 23.17
CA CYS A 362 12.19 0.30 23.88
C CYS A 362 12.23 0.58 25.39
N VAL A 363 12.12 1.85 25.80
CA VAL A 363 12.11 2.26 27.21
C VAL A 363 10.87 1.75 27.93
N THR A 364 9.69 1.81 27.31
CA THR A 364 8.45 1.32 27.94
C THR A 364 8.41 -0.20 28.02
N PHE A 365 8.96 -0.92 27.03
CA PHE A 365 9.17 -2.37 27.14
C PHE A 365 10.14 -2.73 28.28
N LEU A 366 11.20 -1.95 28.48
CA LEU A 366 12.12 -2.14 29.60
C LEU A 366 11.43 -1.88 30.96
N ASN A 367 10.61 -0.84 31.07
CA ASN A 367 9.80 -0.58 32.26
C ASN A 367 8.92 -1.80 32.59
N ASP A 368 8.15 -2.29 31.62
CA ASP A 368 7.22 -3.40 31.84
C ASP A 368 7.94 -4.69 32.22
N TYR A 369 9.15 -4.89 31.70
CA TYR A 369 10.02 -5.98 32.12
C TYR A 369 10.51 -5.85 33.56
N LEU A 370 10.92 -4.65 33.98
CA LEU A 370 11.34 -4.40 35.36
C LEU A 370 10.16 -4.56 36.35
N VAL A 371 8.96 -4.19 35.92
CA VAL A 371 7.71 -4.48 36.66
C VAL A 371 7.46 -5.99 36.75
N LEU A 372 7.64 -6.74 35.64
CA LEU A 372 7.48 -8.20 35.63
C LEU A 372 8.45 -8.91 36.59
N LEU A 373 9.69 -8.40 36.73
CA LEU A 373 10.67 -8.91 37.67
C LEU A 373 10.43 -8.46 39.13
N ASN A 374 9.37 -7.67 39.39
CA ASN A 374 9.11 -7.01 40.67
C ASN A 374 10.29 -6.15 41.17
N VAL A 375 11.09 -5.58 40.25
CA VAL A 375 12.20 -4.66 40.60
C VAL A 375 11.66 -3.25 40.84
N ILE A 376 10.59 -2.86 40.15
CA ILE A 376 9.98 -1.52 40.21
C ILE A 376 8.47 -1.67 40.33
N GLU A 377 7.85 -0.87 41.20
CA GLU A 377 6.39 -0.68 41.24
C GLU A 377 5.99 0.41 40.24
N SER A 378 5.62 0.00 39.02
CA SER A 378 5.17 0.88 37.95
C SER A 378 3.99 0.25 37.19
N VAL A 379 3.34 1.03 36.32
CA VAL A 379 2.24 0.56 35.48
C VAL A 379 2.79 -0.04 34.19
N HIS A 380 2.09 -1.00 33.59
CA HIS A 380 2.42 -1.49 32.26
C HIS A 380 2.16 -0.39 31.20
N LEU A 381 3.23 0.16 30.63
CA LEU A 381 3.23 1.28 29.69
C LEU A 381 3.46 0.87 28.23
N SER A 382 3.92 -0.37 27.98
CA SER A 382 4.24 -0.85 26.62
C SER A 382 3.03 -0.79 25.68
N PHE A 383 1.84 -1.10 26.18
CA PHE A 383 0.62 -1.09 25.35
C PHE A 383 0.22 0.31 24.87
N ILE A 384 0.21 1.29 25.78
CA ILE A 384 -0.14 2.68 25.47
C ILE A 384 0.89 3.28 24.51
N SER A 385 2.18 3.08 24.81
CA SER A 385 3.27 3.60 23.98
C SER A 385 3.29 3.01 22.59
N THR A 386 3.01 1.70 22.44
CA THR A 386 2.95 1.09 21.12
C THR A 386 1.73 1.56 20.33
N SER A 387 0.59 1.76 20.99
CA SER A 387 -0.61 2.33 20.35
C SER A 387 -0.35 3.74 19.82
N LEU A 388 0.34 4.57 20.62
CA LEU A 388 0.75 5.92 20.20
C LEU A 388 1.75 5.88 19.03
N TYR A 389 2.72 4.95 19.06
CA TYR A 389 3.68 4.76 17.98
C TYR A 389 3.00 4.40 16.66
N VAL A 390 2.05 3.48 16.70
CA VAL A 390 1.25 3.09 15.53
C VAL A 390 0.52 4.29 14.95
N LEU A 391 -0.09 5.13 15.80
CA LEU A 391 -0.80 6.33 15.35
C LEU A 391 0.16 7.35 14.69
N ILE A 392 1.36 7.54 15.25
CA ILE A 392 2.39 8.42 14.66
C ILE A 392 2.83 7.89 13.28
N ILE A 393 3.08 6.58 13.16
CA ILE A 393 3.45 5.99 11.86
C ILE A 393 2.31 6.12 10.86
N MET A 394 1.08 5.87 11.26
CA MET A 394 -0.09 6.01 10.39
C MET A 394 -0.23 7.44 9.87
N PHE A 395 -0.08 8.43 10.74
CA PHE A 395 -0.09 9.83 10.34
C PHE A 395 1.05 10.17 9.37
N GLN A 396 2.26 9.68 9.65
CA GLN A 396 3.42 9.87 8.77
C GLN A 396 3.21 9.21 7.40
N GLN A 397 2.68 7.98 7.36
CA GLN A 397 2.37 7.28 6.13
C GLN A 397 1.29 8.02 5.33
N SER A 398 0.23 8.48 5.99
CA SER A 398 -0.85 9.26 5.36
C SER A 398 -0.30 10.54 4.72
N ARG A 399 0.55 11.28 5.44
CA ARG A 399 1.17 12.51 4.93
C ARG A 399 2.06 12.23 3.73
N ASN A 400 2.93 11.22 3.84
CA ASN A 400 3.83 10.85 2.75
C ASN A 400 3.06 10.40 1.49
N TYR A 401 1.98 9.64 1.68
CA TYR A 401 1.11 9.21 0.58
C TYR A 401 0.41 10.41 -0.09
N ALA A 402 -0.10 11.36 0.68
CA ALA A 402 -0.71 12.57 0.14
C ALA A 402 0.28 13.39 -0.72
N HIS A 403 1.51 13.60 -0.22
CA HIS A 403 2.55 14.29 -1.00
C HIS A 403 2.96 13.53 -2.26
N GLN A 404 3.13 12.20 -2.19
CA GLN A 404 3.47 11.38 -3.35
C GLN A 404 2.36 11.41 -4.41
N THR A 405 1.09 11.34 -3.98
CA THR A 405 -0.07 11.41 -4.87
C THR A 405 -0.12 12.75 -5.57
N TYR A 406 0.01 13.86 -4.82
CA TYR A 406 0.03 15.21 -5.37
C TYR A 406 1.18 15.42 -6.38
N ALA A 407 2.40 14.97 -6.06
CA ALA A 407 3.54 15.07 -6.97
C ALA A 407 3.33 14.24 -8.25
N THR A 408 2.71 13.06 -8.14
CA THR A 408 2.40 12.19 -9.29
C THR A 408 1.33 12.82 -10.18
N GLU A 409 0.29 13.42 -9.60
CA GLU A 409 -0.72 14.16 -10.35
C GLU A 409 -0.10 15.33 -11.10
N GLN A 410 0.75 16.12 -10.44
CA GLN A 410 1.43 17.25 -11.07
C GLN A 410 2.36 16.80 -12.20
N LEU A 411 3.10 15.70 -12.03
CA LEU A 411 3.91 15.12 -13.10
C LEU A 411 3.06 14.65 -14.28
N ASN A 412 1.91 14.02 -14.02
CA ASN A 412 0.98 13.61 -15.07
C ASN A 412 0.38 14.80 -15.83
N MET A 413 0.05 15.90 -15.14
CA MET A 413 -0.40 17.14 -15.78
C MET A 413 0.71 17.71 -16.68
N ASN A 414 1.94 17.81 -16.18
CA ASN A 414 3.09 18.28 -16.96
C ASN A 414 3.35 17.39 -18.19
N LEU A 415 3.26 16.06 -18.04
CA LEU A 415 3.39 15.13 -19.16
C LEU A 415 2.31 15.36 -20.21
N LYS A 416 1.06 15.57 -19.80
CA LYS A 416 -0.05 15.84 -20.72
C LYS A 416 0.13 17.16 -21.47
N GLU A 417 0.55 18.21 -20.78
CA GLU A 417 0.88 19.51 -21.40
C GLU A 417 2.03 19.38 -22.40
N LEU A 418 3.09 18.67 -22.02
CA LEU A 418 4.24 18.45 -22.90
C LEU A 418 3.85 17.64 -24.14
N ASN A 419 3.02 16.61 -23.98
CA ASN A 419 2.56 15.78 -25.09
C ASN A 419 1.69 16.60 -26.06
N ASN A 420 0.77 17.42 -25.54
CA ASN A 420 -0.03 18.34 -26.36
C ASN A 420 0.84 19.36 -27.11
N SER A 421 1.86 19.92 -26.45
CA SER A 421 2.81 20.85 -27.08
C SER A 421 3.63 20.17 -28.18
N LEU A 422 4.05 18.93 -27.94
CA LEU A 422 4.77 18.13 -28.93
C LEU A 422 3.89 17.83 -30.15
N ASP A 423 2.63 17.42 -29.94
CA ASP A 423 1.67 17.17 -31.00
C ASP A 423 1.42 18.42 -31.86
N GLN A 424 1.30 19.60 -31.24
CA GLN A 424 1.18 20.87 -31.97
C GLN A 424 2.43 21.16 -32.80
N LYS A 425 3.63 20.98 -32.24
CA LYS A 425 4.89 21.15 -32.98
C LYS A 425 5.02 20.18 -34.14
N VAL A 426 4.67 18.91 -33.95
CA VAL A 426 4.68 17.89 -35.00
C VAL A 426 3.73 18.26 -36.12
N LYS A 427 2.49 18.67 -35.81
CA LYS A 427 1.52 19.14 -36.82
C LYS A 427 2.05 20.33 -37.61
N ALA A 428 2.54 21.37 -36.92
CA ALA A 428 3.10 22.55 -37.58
C ALA A 428 4.28 22.22 -38.50
N ARG A 429 5.19 21.35 -38.06
CA ARG A 429 6.33 20.88 -38.88
C ARG A 429 5.89 20.06 -40.07
N THR A 430 4.88 19.20 -39.90
CA THR A 430 4.34 18.38 -40.99
C THR A 430 3.71 19.26 -42.07
N GLU A 431 2.97 20.29 -41.68
CA GLU A 431 2.36 21.23 -42.62
C GLU A 431 3.43 22.06 -43.36
N GLN A 432 4.42 22.58 -42.63
CA GLN A 432 5.55 23.29 -43.23
C GLN A 432 6.31 22.43 -44.25
N LEU A 433 6.52 21.14 -43.94
CA LEU A 433 7.15 20.19 -44.86
C LEU A 433 6.31 19.95 -46.11
N ARG A 434 4.98 19.83 -45.98
CA ARG A 434 4.07 19.68 -47.12
C ARG A 434 4.11 20.90 -48.04
N GLU A 435 4.02 22.10 -47.48
CA GLU A 435 4.12 23.34 -48.28
C GLU A 435 5.46 23.44 -49.01
N LEU A 436 6.56 23.10 -48.34
CA LEU A 436 7.89 23.13 -48.95
C LEU A 436 8.03 22.08 -50.06
N ASN A 437 7.53 20.86 -49.84
CA ASN A 437 7.51 19.82 -50.85
C ASN A 437 6.69 20.24 -52.08
N ALA A 438 5.49 20.81 -51.89
CA ALA A 438 4.67 21.30 -53.00
C ALA A 438 5.39 22.40 -53.82
N LYS A 439 6.11 23.32 -53.14
CA LYS A 439 6.92 24.34 -53.82
C LYS A 439 8.09 23.73 -54.60
N LEU A 440 8.77 22.73 -54.03
CA LEU A 440 9.85 22.02 -54.70
C LEU A 440 9.34 21.25 -55.92
N GLU A 441 8.22 20.56 -55.82
CA GLU A 441 7.59 19.87 -56.95
C GLU A 441 7.24 20.84 -58.09
N HIS A 442 6.70 22.00 -57.78
CA HIS A 442 6.42 23.02 -58.79
C HIS A 442 7.69 23.53 -59.50
N GLN A 443 8.76 23.81 -58.74
CA GLN A 443 10.03 24.27 -59.31
C GLN A 443 10.71 23.22 -60.20
N VAL A 444 10.51 21.93 -59.92
CA VAL A 444 11.09 20.84 -60.72
C VAL A 444 10.38 20.65 -62.06
N ASN A 445 9.14 21.11 -62.20
CA ASN A 445 8.29 20.80 -63.37
C ASN A 445 8.20 21.91 -64.43
N VAL A 446 8.77 23.09 -64.18
CA VAL A 446 8.67 24.25 -65.08
C VAL A 446 10.02 24.53 -65.76
N ASP A 447 10.01 25.01 -67.00
CA ASP A 447 11.17 25.50 -67.73
C ASP A 447 11.54 26.91 -67.23
N ALA A 448 12.78 27.08 -66.78
CA ALA A 448 13.23 28.30 -66.12
C ALA A 448 13.22 29.55 -67.02
N LEU A 449 13.30 29.38 -68.35
CA LEU A 449 13.29 30.51 -69.28
C LEU A 449 11.87 30.95 -69.62
N THR A 450 11.00 30.01 -69.97
CA THR A 450 9.71 30.31 -70.61
C THR A 450 8.52 30.27 -69.65
N GLY A 451 8.65 29.61 -68.49
CA GLY A 451 7.55 29.41 -67.56
C GLY A 451 6.53 28.34 -68.00
N ALA A 452 6.71 27.72 -69.17
CA ALA A 452 5.97 26.53 -69.60
C ALA A 452 6.45 25.30 -68.81
N PHE A 453 5.71 24.18 -68.86
CA PHE A 453 6.21 22.93 -68.30
C PHE A 453 7.52 22.50 -68.99
N ASN A 454 8.43 21.86 -68.27
CA ASN A 454 9.65 21.35 -68.89
C ASN A 454 9.44 19.97 -69.54
N ARG A 455 10.43 19.52 -70.30
CA ARG A 455 10.39 18.21 -70.98
C ARG A 455 10.13 17.03 -70.04
N ARG A 456 10.65 17.07 -68.80
CA ARG A 456 10.42 15.99 -67.83
C ARG A 456 8.94 15.92 -67.47
N ALA A 457 8.36 17.06 -67.09
CA ALA A 457 6.96 17.15 -66.71
C ALA A 457 6.02 16.77 -67.87
N LEU A 458 6.37 17.14 -69.11
CA LEU A 458 5.67 16.67 -70.31
C LEU A 458 5.70 15.14 -70.45
N ASN A 459 6.88 14.52 -70.33
CA ASN A 459 7.04 13.08 -70.50
C ASN A 459 6.21 12.31 -69.46
N ASP A 460 6.20 12.78 -68.21
CA ASP A 460 5.41 12.18 -67.15
C ASP A 460 3.91 12.33 -67.44
N GLN A 461 3.47 13.53 -67.85
CA GLN A 461 2.06 13.81 -68.14
C GLN A 461 1.55 13.03 -69.36
N ILE A 462 2.29 13.03 -70.48
CA ILE A 462 1.87 12.28 -71.68
C ILE A 462 1.82 10.78 -71.40
N GLN A 463 2.72 10.24 -70.56
CA GLN A 463 2.69 8.84 -70.18
C GLN A 463 1.44 8.49 -69.37
N GLN A 464 1.08 9.32 -68.39
CA GLN A 464 -0.14 9.14 -67.62
C GLN A 464 -1.39 9.20 -68.50
N GLN A 465 -1.47 10.20 -69.37
CA GLN A 465 -2.64 10.40 -70.23
C GLN A 465 -2.76 9.35 -71.33
N PHE A 466 -1.64 8.85 -71.84
CA PHE A 466 -1.62 7.74 -72.80
C PHE A 466 -2.20 6.47 -72.19
N LEU A 467 -1.77 6.09 -70.98
CA LEU A 467 -2.30 4.94 -70.26
C LEU A 467 -3.78 5.12 -69.89
N TYR A 468 -4.16 6.32 -69.44
CA TYR A 468 -5.55 6.65 -69.17
C TYR A 468 -6.40 6.48 -70.44
N CYS A 469 -5.92 6.96 -71.57
CA CYS A 469 -6.64 6.92 -72.83
C CYS A 469 -6.83 5.50 -73.38
N GLN A 470 -5.85 4.60 -73.17
CA GLN A 470 -6.01 3.18 -73.49
C GLN A 470 -7.12 2.50 -72.69
N GLN A 471 -7.37 2.96 -71.45
CA GLN A 471 -8.30 2.32 -70.52
C GLN A 471 -9.73 2.88 -70.60
N HIS A 472 -9.93 4.08 -71.16
CA HIS A 472 -11.21 4.78 -71.14
C HIS A 472 -11.76 5.01 -72.56
N PRO A 473 -12.84 4.31 -72.99
CA PRO A 473 -13.34 4.33 -74.37
C PRO A 473 -13.75 5.69 -74.93
N HIS A 474 -14.06 6.66 -74.06
CA HIS A 474 -14.55 7.99 -74.44
C HIS A 474 -13.50 9.10 -74.33
N SER A 475 -12.27 8.74 -73.98
CA SER A 475 -11.18 9.69 -73.82
C SER A 475 -10.43 9.89 -75.13
N THR A 476 -9.86 11.09 -75.30
CA THR A 476 -9.05 11.45 -76.45
C THR A 476 -7.77 12.09 -75.96
N LEU A 477 -6.64 11.72 -76.56
CA LEU A 477 -5.34 12.33 -76.32
C LEU A 477 -4.83 12.97 -77.60
N ILE A 478 -4.66 14.29 -77.62
CA ILE A 478 -4.02 15.00 -78.73
C ILE A 478 -2.64 15.46 -78.29
N PHE A 479 -1.63 15.14 -79.09
CA PHE A 479 -0.26 15.61 -78.92
C PHE A 479 0.16 16.42 -80.15
N ALA A 480 0.51 17.68 -79.94
CA ALA A 480 1.01 18.57 -80.96
C ALA A 480 2.46 18.97 -80.67
N MET A 481 3.36 18.73 -81.62
CA MET A 481 4.73 19.25 -81.60
C MET A 481 4.78 20.54 -82.38
N LEU A 482 5.39 21.57 -81.81
CA LEU A 482 5.47 22.93 -82.32
C LEU A 482 6.93 23.34 -82.43
N ASP A 483 7.30 24.00 -83.53
CA ASP A 483 8.64 24.55 -83.73
C ASP A 483 8.58 25.95 -84.35
N VAL A 484 9.46 26.83 -83.89
CA VAL A 484 9.52 28.22 -84.35
C VAL A 484 10.28 28.31 -85.69
N ASP A 485 9.57 28.75 -86.73
CA ASP A 485 10.10 28.75 -88.09
C ASP A 485 11.26 29.72 -88.26
N TYR A 486 12.39 29.20 -88.75
CA TYR A 486 13.66 29.93 -88.96
C TYR A 486 14.20 30.57 -87.67
N PHE A 487 14.03 29.92 -86.51
CA PHE A 487 14.53 30.45 -85.24
C PHE A 487 16.05 30.61 -85.19
N LYS A 488 16.81 29.70 -85.82
CA LYS A 488 18.26 29.87 -85.96
C LYS A 488 18.63 31.20 -86.65
N ASN A 489 17.97 31.52 -87.77
CA ASN A 489 18.20 32.79 -88.48
C ASN A 489 17.80 34.01 -87.63
N TYR A 490 16.76 33.86 -86.80
CA TYR A 490 16.34 34.88 -85.85
C TYR A 490 17.46 35.14 -84.84
N ASN A 491 18.00 34.09 -84.22
CA ASN A 491 19.10 34.20 -83.26
C ASN A 491 20.38 34.75 -83.88
N ASP A 492 20.74 34.30 -85.08
CA ASP A 492 21.94 34.76 -85.78
C ASP A 492 21.86 36.26 -86.14
N TYR A 493 20.64 36.80 -86.33
CA TYR A 493 20.42 38.21 -86.67
C TYR A 493 20.20 39.12 -85.45
N TYR A 494 19.37 38.70 -84.50
CA TYR A 494 18.95 39.50 -83.34
C TYR A 494 19.73 39.20 -82.05
N GLY A 495 20.52 38.12 -82.04
CA GLY A 495 21.22 37.60 -80.87
C GLY A 495 20.33 36.74 -79.97
N HIS A 496 20.96 35.83 -79.21
CA HIS A 496 20.26 34.86 -78.35
C HIS A 496 19.34 35.51 -77.30
N LEU A 497 19.66 36.69 -76.77
CA LEU A 497 18.80 37.37 -75.78
C LEU A 497 17.43 37.75 -76.36
N LYS A 498 17.38 38.23 -77.60
CA LYS A 498 16.11 38.48 -78.30
C LYS A 498 15.40 37.17 -78.66
N GLY A 499 16.17 36.12 -78.96
CA GLY A 499 15.67 34.74 -79.09
C GLY A 499 14.91 34.25 -77.85
N ASP A 500 15.50 34.47 -76.68
CA ASP A 500 14.90 34.10 -75.40
C ASP A 500 13.62 34.90 -75.13
N GLU A 501 13.63 36.21 -75.42
CA GLU A 501 12.46 37.07 -75.28
C GLU A 501 11.30 36.64 -76.19
N ILE A 502 11.58 36.28 -77.45
CA ILE A 502 10.53 35.82 -78.36
C ILE A 502 9.95 34.47 -77.90
N LEU A 503 10.77 33.53 -77.39
CA LEU A 503 10.26 32.27 -76.83
C LEU A 503 9.34 32.50 -75.62
N GLN A 504 9.68 33.43 -74.73
CA GLN A 504 8.81 33.83 -73.62
C GLN A 504 7.49 34.44 -74.10
N ASN A 505 7.55 35.32 -75.10
CA ASN A 505 6.36 35.96 -75.65
C ASN A 505 5.46 34.96 -76.39
N LEU A 506 6.03 34.00 -77.10
CA LEU A 506 5.28 32.91 -77.74
C LEU A 506 4.52 32.09 -76.70
N VAL A 507 5.15 31.68 -75.60
CA VAL A 507 4.45 30.93 -74.53
C VAL A 507 3.27 31.72 -73.97
N LYS A 508 3.45 33.02 -73.67
CA LYS A 508 2.34 33.87 -73.21
C LYS A 508 1.19 33.91 -74.21
N VAL A 509 1.49 34.07 -75.49
CA VAL A 509 0.48 34.14 -76.56
C VAL A 509 -0.25 32.81 -76.70
N ILE A 510 0.48 31.69 -76.73
CA ILE A 510 -0.10 30.34 -76.84
C ILE A 510 -1.05 30.08 -75.65
N GLN A 511 -0.63 30.41 -74.43
CA GLN A 511 -1.44 30.23 -73.21
C GLN A 511 -2.74 31.05 -73.22
N THR A 512 -2.80 32.19 -73.91
CA THR A 512 -4.07 32.97 -74.01
C THR A 512 -5.14 32.30 -74.86
N VAL A 513 -4.75 31.33 -75.70
CA VAL A 513 -5.65 30.63 -76.64
C VAL A 513 -6.01 29.25 -76.14
N LEU A 514 -5.05 28.56 -75.50
CA LEU A 514 -5.26 27.20 -75.00
C LEU A 514 -6.22 27.18 -73.79
N PRO A 515 -7.03 26.11 -73.64
CA PRO A 515 -7.84 25.93 -72.44
C PRO A 515 -6.97 25.72 -71.19
N GLU A 516 -7.49 25.99 -69.99
CA GLU A 516 -6.77 25.77 -68.72
C GLU A 516 -6.32 24.31 -68.53
N SER A 517 -7.03 23.35 -69.12
CA SER A 517 -6.67 21.93 -69.09
C SER A 517 -5.54 21.55 -70.07
N ALA A 518 -5.10 22.46 -70.94
CA ALA A 518 -4.03 22.19 -71.88
C ALA A 518 -2.65 22.16 -71.19
N TYR A 519 -1.81 21.22 -71.60
CA TYR A 519 -0.46 21.10 -71.11
C TYR A 519 0.53 21.64 -72.14
N LEU A 520 1.00 22.88 -71.95
CA LEU A 520 2.05 23.48 -72.78
C LEU A 520 3.41 23.27 -72.13
N ALA A 521 4.32 22.62 -72.85
CA ALA A 521 5.67 22.36 -72.39
C ALA A 521 6.72 22.81 -73.40
N ARG A 522 7.90 23.22 -72.93
CA ARG A 522 9.09 23.41 -73.75
C ARG A 522 9.81 22.06 -73.89
N TYR A 523 9.86 21.54 -75.10
CA TYR A 523 10.47 20.25 -75.40
C TYR A 523 12.00 20.37 -75.46
N GLY A 524 12.52 21.46 -76.04
CA GLY A 524 13.95 21.79 -76.06
C GLY A 524 14.26 22.88 -77.08
N GLY A 525 15.17 23.81 -76.77
CA GLY A 525 15.50 24.91 -77.68
C GLY A 525 14.28 25.76 -78.03
N GLU A 526 13.90 25.76 -79.30
CA GLU A 526 12.71 26.40 -79.89
C GLU A 526 11.49 25.49 -80.05
N GLU A 527 11.59 24.24 -79.62
CA GLU A 527 10.53 23.24 -79.74
C GLU A 527 9.62 23.26 -78.50
N PHE A 528 8.32 23.24 -78.74
CA PHE A 528 7.28 23.14 -77.73
C PHE A 528 6.36 21.98 -78.03
N ALA A 529 5.69 21.48 -77.00
CA ALA A 529 4.66 20.46 -77.13
C ALA A 529 3.38 20.91 -76.42
N ILE A 530 2.25 20.59 -77.01
CA ILE A 530 0.92 20.83 -76.44
C ILE A 530 0.21 19.49 -76.30
N LEU A 531 -0.26 19.20 -75.08
CA LEU A 531 -1.15 18.08 -74.78
C LEU A 531 -2.56 18.61 -74.56
N LEU A 532 -3.55 18.01 -75.24
CA LEU A 532 -4.96 18.23 -74.97
C LEU A 532 -5.62 16.89 -74.67
N THR A 533 -6.40 16.83 -73.60
CA THR A 533 -7.06 15.61 -73.12
C THR A 533 -8.57 15.81 -73.11
N ASP A 534 -9.33 14.78 -73.48
CA ASP A 534 -10.80 14.75 -73.43
C ASP A 534 -11.48 15.89 -74.22
N VAL A 535 -10.85 16.30 -75.32
CA VAL A 535 -11.36 17.30 -76.26
C VAL A 535 -11.63 16.62 -77.61
N PRO A 536 -12.77 16.85 -78.26
CA PRO A 536 -13.01 16.35 -79.61
C PRO A 536 -11.93 16.82 -80.58
N VAL A 537 -11.44 15.92 -81.44
CA VAL A 537 -10.33 16.17 -82.37
C VAL A 537 -10.53 17.46 -83.19
N GLN A 538 -11.73 17.69 -83.70
CA GLN A 538 -12.07 18.90 -84.45
C GLN A 538 -11.94 20.19 -83.62
N ALA A 539 -12.34 20.16 -82.35
CA ALA A 539 -12.22 21.30 -81.44
C ALA A 539 -10.77 21.55 -81.03
N ALA A 540 -9.98 20.48 -80.85
CA ALA A 540 -8.54 20.57 -80.62
C ALA A 540 -7.83 21.22 -81.81
N LEU A 541 -8.16 20.82 -83.05
CA LEU A 541 -7.64 21.44 -84.26
C LEU A 541 -7.98 22.91 -84.35
N GLN A 542 -9.24 23.30 -84.13
CA GLN A 542 -9.64 24.70 -84.13
C GLN A 542 -8.85 25.53 -83.11
N SER A 543 -8.58 24.98 -81.92
CA SER A 543 -7.75 25.65 -80.91
C SER A 543 -6.31 25.81 -81.37
N LEU A 544 -5.70 24.78 -81.99
CA LEU A 544 -4.34 24.84 -82.51
C LEU A 544 -4.21 25.76 -83.75
N GLU A 545 -5.22 25.81 -84.60
CA GLU A 545 -5.30 26.80 -85.70
C GLU A 545 -5.40 28.22 -85.16
N LYS A 546 -6.19 28.44 -84.10
CA LYS A 546 -6.25 29.74 -83.42
C LYS A 546 -4.90 30.11 -82.83
N VAL A 547 -4.11 29.16 -82.32
CA VAL A 547 -2.75 29.44 -81.84
C VAL A 547 -1.88 29.98 -82.99
N LEU A 548 -1.89 29.33 -84.15
CA LEU A 548 -1.17 29.83 -85.33
C LEU A 548 -1.62 31.25 -85.70
N HIS A 549 -2.93 31.49 -85.77
CA HIS A 549 -3.47 32.81 -86.11
C HIS A 549 -3.07 33.87 -85.09
N LYS A 550 -3.17 33.56 -83.79
CA LYS A 550 -2.86 34.50 -82.72
C LYS A 550 -1.39 34.89 -82.70
N ILE A 551 -0.49 33.95 -82.99
CA ILE A 551 0.95 34.23 -83.14
C ILE A 551 1.18 35.17 -84.33
N ARG A 552 0.53 34.92 -85.48
CA ARG A 552 0.61 35.82 -86.65
C ARG A 552 0.10 37.22 -86.33
N GLU A 553 -1.01 37.35 -85.60
CA GLU A 553 -1.57 38.65 -85.20
C GLU A 553 -0.59 39.50 -84.37
N GLN A 554 0.33 38.87 -83.61
CA GLN A 554 1.33 39.63 -82.85
C GLN A 554 2.34 40.33 -83.75
N GLN A 555 2.51 39.88 -84.99
CA GLN A 555 3.46 40.46 -85.95
C GLN A 555 4.87 40.66 -85.36
N PHE A 556 5.34 39.71 -84.54
CA PHE A 556 6.69 39.76 -83.98
C PHE A 556 7.71 39.79 -85.11
N GLU A 557 8.50 40.85 -85.22
CA GLU A 557 9.40 41.09 -86.35
C GLU A 557 10.44 39.96 -86.52
N HIS A 558 10.59 39.45 -87.75
CA HIS A 558 11.64 38.51 -88.14
C HIS A 558 12.12 38.86 -89.56
N LEU A 559 13.13 39.73 -89.67
CA LEU A 559 13.61 40.26 -90.95
C LEU A 559 14.55 39.32 -91.72
N ASN A 560 15.16 38.33 -91.06
CA ASN A 560 16.18 37.45 -91.68
C ASN A 560 15.58 36.10 -92.10
N ARG A 561 14.47 36.13 -92.84
CA ARG A 561 13.77 34.93 -93.34
C ARG A 561 14.01 34.72 -94.82
N THR A 562 13.96 33.46 -95.25
CA THR A 562 14.15 33.07 -96.66
C THR A 562 12.81 32.89 -97.41
N ASP A 563 11.68 33.15 -96.77
CA ASP A 563 10.33 32.92 -97.30
C ASP A 563 9.51 34.22 -97.49
N ASP A 564 10.19 35.36 -97.62
CA ASP A 564 9.63 36.71 -97.83
C ASP A 564 8.62 37.20 -96.77
N LYS A 565 8.43 36.47 -95.66
CA LYS A 565 7.68 36.94 -94.49
C LYS A 565 8.58 37.80 -93.60
N SER A 566 8.00 38.78 -92.91
CA SER A 566 8.71 39.69 -92.00
C SER A 566 8.38 39.47 -90.52
N TYR A 567 7.72 38.35 -90.17
CA TYR A 567 7.28 38.07 -88.81
C TYR A 567 7.51 36.60 -88.40
N VAL A 568 7.55 36.36 -87.10
CA VAL A 568 7.71 35.04 -86.48
C VAL A 568 6.47 34.20 -86.73
N THR A 569 6.70 32.97 -87.19
CA THR A 569 5.68 31.96 -87.46
C THR A 569 6.11 30.65 -86.82
N VAL A 570 5.16 29.75 -86.63
CA VAL A 570 5.43 28.43 -86.07
C VAL A 570 4.78 27.36 -86.96
N SER A 571 5.44 26.22 -87.06
CA SER A 571 4.88 25.03 -87.68
C SER A 571 4.44 24.04 -86.60
N MET A 572 3.35 23.32 -86.83
CA MET A 572 2.85 22.31 -85.89
C MET A 572 2.59 20.96 -86.56
N GLY A 573 3.01 19.89 -85.90
CA GLY A 573 2.66 18.52 -86.25
C GLY A 573 1.77 17.92 -85.19
N ILE A 574 0.63 17.38 -85.59
CA ILE A 574 -0.42 16.91 -84.67
C ILE A 574 -0.61 15.41 -84.88
N SER A 575 -0.69 14.70 -83.76
CA SER A 575 -1.14 13.32 -83.68
C SER A 575 -2.23 13.22 -82.61
N TRP A 576 -3.18 12.32 -82.78
CA TRP A 576 -4.18 12.05 -81.77
C TRP A 576 -4.36 10.55 -81.57
N MET A 577 -4.78 10.17 -80.38
CA MET A 577 -5.15 8.82 -80.03
C MET A 577 -6.55 8.83 -79.43
N ASP A 578 -7.33 7.85 -79.84
CA ASP A 578 -8.61 7.47 -79.27
C ASP A 578 -8.74 5.92 -79.36
N GLN A 579 -9.88 5.36 -78.96
CA GLN A 579 -10.09 3.91 -79.03
C GLN A 579 -10.00 3.35 -80.46
N THR A 580 -10.34 4.15 -81.48
CA THR A 580 -10.36 3.76 -82.89
C THR A 580 -9.02 3.99 -83.61
N HIS A 581 -8.17 4.86 -83.09
CA HIS A 581 -6.84 5.20 -83.59
C HIS A 581 -5.76 4.94 -82.53
N PRO A 582 -5.51 3.68 -82.15
CA PRO A 582 -4.54 3.36 -81.11
C PRO A 582 -3.10 3.47 -81.62
N TYR A 583 -2.20 3.85 -80.71
CA TYR A 583 -0.75 3.73 -80.91
C TYR A 583 -0.17 2.64 -80.00
N PRO A 584 0.89 1.92 -80.44
CA PRO A 584 1.49 0.84 -79.65
C PRO A 584 2.19 1.35 -78.38
N ASP A 585 2.78 2.53 -78.44
CA ASP A 585 3.43 3.20 -77.33
C ASP A 585 3.43 4.73 -77.54
N ILE A 586 3.84 5.47 -76.50
CA ILE A 586 3.93 6.93 -76.50
C ILE A 586 4.93 7.43 -77.55
N HIS A 587 6.01 6.69 -77.78
CA HIS A 587 7.03 7.07 -78.76
C HIS A 587 6.47 7.08 -80.17
N ALA A 588 5.60 6.13 -80.51
CA ALA A 588 4.92 6.08 -81.79
C ALA A 588 3.97 7.28 -81.99
N LEU A 589 3.22 7.67 -80.95
CA LEU A 589 2.36 8.86 -80.97
C LEU A 589 3.19 10.13 -81.20
N MET A 590 4.23 10.34 -80.38
CA MET A 590 5.11 11.51 -80.51
C MET A 590 5.83 11.54 -81.86
N LYS A 591 6.27 10.40 -82.37
CA LYS A 591 6.89 10.27 -83.69
C LYS A 591 5.93 10.61 -84.81
N ALA A 592 4.64 10.27 -84.70
CA ALA A 592 3.65 10.66 -85.68
C ALA A 592 3.49 12.19 -85.73
N ALA A 593 3.44 12.87 -84.59
CA ALA A 593 3.43 14.34 -84.54
C ALA A 593 4.71 14.94 -85.15
N ASP A 594 5.89 14.38 -84.87
CA ASP A 594 7.17 14.84 -85.44
C ASP A 594 7.20 14.71 -86.97
N VAL A 595 6.71 13.58 -87.51
CA VAL A 595 6.55 13.38 -88.97
C VAL A 595 5.63 14.45 -89.57
N GLN A 596 4.54 14.79 -88.89
CA GLN A 596 3.65 15.86 -89.35
C GLN A 596 4.27 17.24 -89.25
N LEU A 597 5.07 17.51 -88.22
CA LEU A 597 5.78 18.78 -88.08
C LEU A 597 6.79 18.95 -89.22
N TYR A 598 7.51 17.86 -89.55
CA TYR A 598 8.40 17.83 -90.69
C TYR A 598 7.65 18.08 -92.01
N ALA A 599 6.48 17.45 -92.20
CA ALA A 599 5.63 17.69 -93.36
C ALA A 599 5.13 19.14 -93.45
N ALA A 600 4.78 19.77 -92.32
CA ALA A 600 4.40 21.18 -92.25
C ALA A 600 5.56 22.09 -92.66
N LYS A 601 6.78 21.80 -92.19
CA LYS A 601 7.99 22.53 -92.58
C LYS A 601 8.31 22.40 -94.07
N GLN A 602 8.15 21.22 -94.65
CA GLN A 602 8.37 20.99 -96.09
C GLN A 602 7.29 21.64 -96.97
N ALA A 603 6.05 21.70 -96.50
CA ALA A 603 4.93 22.30 -97.23
C ALA A 603 4.91 23.84 -97.22
N GLY A 604 6.01 24.49 -96.81
CA GLY A 604 6.14 25.95 -96.79
C GLY A 604 6.06 26.59 -95.40
N ARG A 605 6.12 25.80 -94.31
CA ARG A 605 6.09 26.28 -92.91
C ARG A 605 4.80 27.02 -92.56
N ASP A 606 4.72 27.61 -91.36
CA ASP A 606 3.60 28.44 -90.89
C ASP A 606 2.25 27.76 -91.10
N GLN A 607 2.15 26.50 -90.72
CA GLN A 607 0.94 25.70 -90.88
C GLN A 607 0.95 24.55 -89.90
N LEU A 608 -0.21 23.90 -89.76
CA LEU A 608 -0.31 22.63 -89.08
C LEU A 608 -0.53 21.49 -90.07
N LYS A 609 -0.03 20.31 -89.71
CA LYS A 609 -0.33 19.04 -90.38
C LYS A 609 -0.73 18.01 -89.32
N MET A 610 -1.51 17.03 -89.74
CA MET A 610 -2.15 16.06 -88.86
C MET A 610 -2.20 14.69 -89.54
N THR A 611 -2.12 13.61 -88.76
CA THR A 611 -2.28 12.21 -89.23
C THR A 611 -3.02 11.35 -88.24
#